data_AF-A0A851AMU4-F1
#
_entry.id   AF-A0A851AMU4-F1
#
_cell.length_a   1.000
_cell.length_b   1.000
_cell.length_c   1.000
_cell.angle_alpha   90.00
_cell.angle_beta   90.00
_cell.angle_gamma   90.00
#
_symmetry.space_group_name_H-M   'P 1'
#
loop_
_entity.id
_entity.type
_entity.pdbx_description
1 polymer ?
#
loop_
_entity_poly.entity_id
_entity_poly.type
_entity_poly.pdbx_seq_one_letter_code
_entity_poly.pdbx_strand_id
1 'polypeptide(L)'
;VAALSGDARRCLDICRRATEICEFASQKRTPEIVRMAHITEAIDEMFSSPYINAIRNASLHEQIFLKAILAEFRRAGVEEATVQQVYHQHVALCRIEGMQSPTVSEIMAVCSRLGACRLLLVESSNKYLHMRVRLNISQDDVMYALKDE
;
A
#
# COMPACT_ATOMS: atom_id res chain seq x y z
N VAL A 1 6.21 -0.29 -23.10
CA VAL A 1 5.42 0.92 -23.43
C VAL A 1 4.38 0.69 -24.52
N ALA A 2 4.77 0.21 -25.72
CA ALA A 2 3.82 -0.08 -26.80
C ALA A 2 2.69 -1.04 -26.40
N ALA A 3 3.02 -2.11 -25.69
CA ALA A 3 2.05 -3.10 -25.19
C ALA A 3 1.13 -2.60 -24.06
N LEU A 4 1.44 -1.45 -23.43
CA LEU A 4 0.67 -0.94 -22.28
C LEU A 4 -0.17 0.28 -22.64
N SER A 5 0.43 1.28 -23.31
CA SER A 5 -0.28 2.52 -23.66
C SER A 5 0.08 3.13 -25.01
N GLY A 6 1.17 2.70 -25.65
CA GLY A 6 1.60 3.27 -26.94
C GLY A 6 2.06 4.73 -26.89
N ASP A 7 2.27 5.29 -25.69
CA ASP A 7 2.59 6.72 -25.53
C ASP A 7 4.10 6.97 -25.70
N ALA A 8 4.46 7.70 -26.75
CA ALA A 8 5.83 8.08 -27.04
C ALA A 8 6.46 8.95 -25.93
N ARG A 9 5.67 9.77 -25.23
CA ARG A 9 6.17 10.62 -24.12
C ARG A 9 6.68 9.75 -22.98
N ARG A 10 5.89 8.75 -22.58
CA ARG A 10 6.29 7.77 -21.56
C ARG A 10 7.55 7.01 -21.94
N CYS A 11 7.72 6.67 -23.21
CA CYS A 11 8.94 6.02 -23.68
C CYS A 11 10.17 6.91 -23.48
N LEU A 12 10.08 8.19 -23.83
CA LEU A 12 11.18 9.14 -23.66
C LEU A 12 11.47 9.43 -22.19
N ASP A 13 10.43 9.50 -21.34
CA ASP A 13 10.60 9.70 -19.89
C ASP A 13 11.33 8.52 -19.21
N ILE A 14 11.02 7.28 -19.60
CA ILE A 14 11.75 6.09 -19.11
C ILE A 14 13.23 6.16 -19.52
N CYS A 15 13.52 6.47 -20.78
CA CYS A 15 14.91 6.58 -21.25
C CYS A 15 15.67 7.70 -20.52
N ARG A 16 15.00 8.84 -20.27
CA ARG A 16 15.57 9.93 -19.49
C ARG A 16 15.89 9.47 -18.07
N ARG A 17 14.95 8.81 -17.39
CA ARG A 17 15.14 8.33 -16.03
C ARG A 17 16.25 7.27 -15.94
N ALA A 18 16.32 6.33 -16.87
CA ALA A 18 17.38 5.33 -16.92
C ALA A 18 18.77 5.94 -17.14
N THR A 19 18.84 7.06 -17.87
CA THR A 19 20.08 7.81 -18.05
C THR A 19 20.52 8.47 -16.75
N GLU A 20 19.59 9.09 -16.01
CA GLU A 20 19.85 9.66 -14.68
C GLU A 20 20.36 8.58 -13.71
N ILE A 21 19.70 7.43 -13.64
CA ILE A 21 20.11 6.28 -12.80
C ILE A 21 21.55 5.85 -13.13
N CYS A 22 21.86 5.69 -14.42
CA CYS A 22 23.20 5.33 -14.87
C CYS A 22 24.26 6.38 -14.45
N GLU A 23 23.92 7.65 -14.56
CA GLU A 23 24.82 8.75 -14.19
C GLU A 23 25.10 8.76 -12.69
N PHE A 24 24.07 8.57 -11.84
CA PHE A 24 24.23 8.54 -10.39
C PHE A 24 24.98 7.30 -9.89
N ALA A 25 24.81 6.14 -10.55
CA ALA A 25 25.52 4.92 -10.20
C ALA A 25 27.03 5.02 -10.50
N SER A 26 27.40 5.76 -11.54
CA SER A 26 28.80 6.02 -11.88
C SER A 26 29.39 7.10 -10.97
N GLN A 27 30.01 6.69 -9.85
CA GLN A 27 30.78 7.60 -8.98
C GLN A 27 31.98 8.27 -9.71
N LYS A 28 32.29 7.86 -10.94
CA LYS A 28 33.36 8.40 -11.78
C LYS A 28 32.74 9.25 -12.87
N ARG A 29 33.34 10.42 -13.15
CA ARG A 29 32.98 11.29 -14.30
C ARG A 29 33.34 10.68 -15.66
N THR A 30 33.29 9.36 -15.79
CA THR A 30 33.51 8.64 -17.04
C THR A 30 32.16 8.36 -17.68
N PRO A 31 31.99 8.61 -18.98
CA PRO A 31 30.75 8.32 -19.67
C PRO A 31 30.47 6.81 -19.58
N GLU A 32 29.36 6.45 -18.94
CA GLU A 32 28.90 5.07 -18.82
C GLU A 32 27.72 4.82 -19.77
N ILE A 33 27.64 3.59 -20.29
CA ILE A 33 26.60 3.17 -21.22
C ILE A 33 25.39 2.69 -20.42
N VAL A 34 24.20 3.21 -20.77
CA VAL A 34 22.95 2.75 -20.19
C VAL A 34 22.72 1.26 -20.52
N ARG A 35 22.59 0.43 -19.48
CA ARG A 35 22.31 -1.01 -19.59
C ARG A 35 20.84 -1.30 -19.35
N MET A 36 20.40 -2.51 -19.72
CA MET A 36 19.03 -2.95 -19.47
C MET A 36 18.65 -2.93 -17.99
N ALA A 37 19.61 -3.13 -17.07
CA ALA A 37 19.37 -3.00 -15.64
C ALA A 37 18.81 -1.61 -15.26
N HIS A 38 19.38 -0.53 -15.81
CA HIS A 38 18.91 0.84 -15.54
C HIS A 38 17.52 1.10 -16.13
N ILE A 39 17.20 0.46 -17.25
CA ILE A 39 15.87 0.55 -17.87
C ILE A 39 14.83 -0.15 -16.99
N THR A 40 15.14 -1.36 -16.50
CA THR A 40 14.26 -2.10 -15.60
C THR A 40 14.03 -1.32 -14.32
N GLU A 41 15.10 -0.78 -13.71
CA GLU A 41 15.01 0.05 -12.50
C GLU A 41 14.16 1.31 -12.73
N ALA A 42 14.34 2.01 -13.86
CA ALA A 42 13.51 3.16 -14.20
C ALA A 42 12.02 2.78 -14.35
N ILE A 43 11.73 1.61 -14.93
CA ILE A 43 10.36 1.11 -15.06
C ILE A 43 9.78 0.81 -13.67
N ASP A 44 10.53 0.14 -12.81
CA ASP A 44 10.07 -0.20 -11.46
C ASP A 44 9.84 1.07 -10.61
N GLU A 45 10.70 2.08 -10.72
CA GLU A 45 10.52 3.34 -10.02
C GLU A 45 9.30 4.12 -10.53
N MET A 46 9.09 4.18 -11.85
CA MET A 46 8.03 4.99 -12.45
C MET A 46 6.65 4.32 -12.43
N PHE A 47 6.61 2.98 -12.40
CA PHE A 47 5.37 2.21 -12.57
C PHE A 47 5.07 1.25 -11.43
N SER A 48 5.87 1.19 -10.36
CA SER A 48 5.47 0.48 -9.14
C SER A 48 4.19 1.10 -8.55
N SER A 49 3.30 0.24 -8.07
CA SER A 49 2.06 0.71 -7.45
C SER A 49 2.37 1.40 -6.12
N PRO A 50 2.08 2.70 -5.97
CA PRO A 50 2.34 3.42 -4.72
C PRO A 50 1.52 2.85 -3.57
N TYR A 51 0.35 2.26 -3.85
CA TYR A 51 -0.48 1.60 -2.84
C TYR A 51 0.16 0.33 -2.29
N ILE A 52 0.72 -0.53 -3.15
CA ILE A 52 1.41 -1.75 -2.72
C ILE A 52 2.63 -1.39 -1.86
N ASN A 53 3.42 -0.41 -2.33
CA ASN A 53 4.57 0.07 -1.57
C ASN A 53 4.17 0.68 -0.22
N ALA A 54 3.08 1.45 -0.16
CA ALA A 54 2.58 2.01 1.10
C ALA A 54 2.18 0.93 2.10
N ILE A 55 1.55 -0.17 1.63
CA ILE A 55 1.14 -1.28 2.50
C ILE A 55 2.36 -2.06 3.01
N ARG A 56 3.32 -2.35 2.14
CA ARG A 56 4.56 -3.05 2.51
C ARG A 56 5.38 -2.29 3.55
N ASN A 57 5.38 -0.96 3.46
CA ASN A 57 6.07 -0.08 4.40
C ASN A 57 5.21 0.38 5.58
N ALA A 58 3.95 -0.07 5.67
CA ALA A 58 3.07 0.29 6.78
C ALA A 58 3.53 -0.37 8.09
N SER A 59 3.18 0.23 9.22
CA SER A 59 3.46 -0.36 10.53
C SER A 59 2.72 -1.70 10.70
N LEU A 60 3.23 -2.56 11.58
CA LEU A 60 2.61 -3.87 11.83
C LEU A 60 1.13 -3.75 12.25
N HIS A 61 0.77 -2.76 13.07
CA HIS A 61 -0.63 -2.49 13.41
C HIS A 61 -1.47 -2.06 12.20
N GLU A 62 -0.91 -1.28 11.27
CA GLU A 62 -1.62 -0.92 10.04
C GLU A 62 -1.84 -2.12 9.14
N GLN A 63 -0.83 -2.99 8.99
CA GLN A 63 -0.95 -4.24 8.24
C GLN A 63 -1.97 -5.19 8.87
N ILE A 64 -1.94 -5.37 10.19
CA ILE A 64 -2.94 -6.19 10.91
C ILE A 64 -4.33 -5.57 10.77
N PHE A 65 -4.46 -4.24 10.75
CA PHE A 65 -5.75 -3.58 10.53
C PHE A 65 -6.29 -3.86 9.12
N LEU A 66 -5.45 -3.84 8.09
CA LEU A 66 -5.85 -4.25 6.73
C LEU A 66 -6.24 -5.74 6.67
N LYS A 67 -5.47 -6.63 7.33
CA LYS A 67 -5.84 -8.06 7.47
C LYS A 67 -7.20 -8.22 8.18
N ALA A 68 -7.45 -7.42 9.22
CA ALA A 68 -8.70 -7.43 9.97
C ALA A 68 -9.90 -6.98 9.14
N ILE A 69 -9.74 -5.96 8.28
CA ILE A 69 -10.77 -5.54 7.33
C ILE A 69 -11.10 -6.68 6.36
N LEU A 70 -10.09 -7.32 5.77
CA LEU A 70 -10.29 -8.46 4.86
C LEU A 70 -11.00 -9.63 5.55
N ALA A 71 -10.61 -9.94 6.79
CA ALA A 71 -11.27 -10.98 7.58
C ALA A 71 -12.74 -10.64 7.84
N GLU A 72 -13.04 -9.38 8.18
CA GLU A 72 -14.41 -8.93 8.42
C GLU A 72 -15.26 -8.93 7.15
N PHE A 73 -14.71 -8.50 6.00
CA PHE A 73 -15.41 -8.53 4.72
C PHE A 73 -15.75 -9.94 4.28
N ARG A 74 -14.81 -10.88 4.44
CA ARG A 74 -15.04 -12.30 4.19
C ARG A 74 -16.11 -12.89 5.10
N ARG A 75 -16.10 -12.52 6.39
CA ARG A 75 -17.05 -13.00 7.39
C ARG A 75 -18.46 -12.46 7.16
N ALA A 76 -18.58 -11.17 6.84
CA ALA A 76 -19.86 -10.49 6.70
C ALA A 76 -20.43 -10.57 5.27
N GLY A 77 -19.60 -10.89 4.26
CA GLY A 77 -20.00 -10.94 2.85
C GLY A 77 -20.27 -9.57 2.24
N VAL A 78 -19.76 -8.50 2.85
CA VAL A 78 -19.96 -7.10 2.41
C VAL A 78 -18.62 -6.37 2.37
N GLU A 79 -18.49 -5.39 1.48
CA GLU A 79 -17.27 -4.60 1.30
C GLU A 79 -17.24 -3.32 2.17
N GLU A 80 -18.01 -3.32 3.26
CA GLU A 80 -18.10 -2.20 4.18
C GLU A 80 -18.34 -2.69 5.60
N ALA A 81 -17.54 -2.20 6.54
CA ALA A 81 -17.61 -2.59 7.94
C ALA A 81 -17.47 -1.36 8.85
N THR A 82 -17.95 -1.48 10.09
CA THR A 82 -17.69 -0.47 11.12
C THR A 82 -16.30 -0.66 11.72
N VAL A 83 -15.68 0.43 12.19
CA VAL A 83 -14.38 0.35 12.89
C VAL A 83 -14.48 -0.59 14.10
N GLN A 84 -15.61 -0.61 14.81
CA GLN A 84 -15.85 -1.56 15.89
C GLN A 84 -15.70 -3.02 15.44
N GLN A 85 -16.33 -3.40 14.34
CA GLN A 85 -16.24 -4.78 13.81
C GLN A 85 -14.80 -5.13 13.44
N VAL A 86 -14.13 -4.22 12.74
CA VAL A 86 -12.71 -4.38 12.37
C VAL A 86 -11.83 -4.49 13.62
N TYR A 87 -12.09 -3.70 14.66
CA TYR A 87 -11.34 -3.75 15.91
C TYR A 87 -11.44 -5.12 16.61
N HIS A 88 -12.60 -5.78 16.57
CA HIS A 88 -12.73 -7.13 17.13
C HIS A 88 -11.83 -8.13 16.39
N GLN A 89 -11.80 -8.09 15.05
CA GLN A 89 -10.89 -8.93 14.27
C GLN A 89 -9.43 -8.57 14.51
N HIS A 90 -9.12 -7.27 14.61
CA HIS A 90 -7.77 -6.78 14.85
C HIS A 90 -7.21 -7.28 16.18
N VAL A 91 -7.99 -7.22 17.26
CA VAL A 91 -7.58 -7.73 18.59
C VAL A 91 -7.31 -9.24 18.53
N ALA A 92 -8.15 -10.01 17.80
CA ALA A 92 -7.93 -11.43 17.63
C ALA A 92 -6.62 -11.72 16.87
N LEU A 93 -6.35 -10.98 15.80
CA LEU A 93 -5.11 -11.12 15.02
C LEU A 93 -3.87 -10.68 15.82
N CYS A 94 -3.94 -9.59 16.58
CA CYS A 94 -2.84 -9.18 17.46
C CYS A 94 -2.44 -10.30 18.43
N ARG A 95 -3.41 -11.03 19.00
CA ARG A 95 -3.11 -12.16 19.89
C ARG A 95 -2.37 -13.29 19.19
N ILE A 96 -2.71 -13.56 17.92
CA ILE A 96 -2.04 -14.59 17.11
C ILE A 96 -0.60 -14.16 16.80
N GLU A 97 -0.39 -12.89 16.50
CA GLU A 97 0.93 -12.29 16.21
C GLU A 97 1.77 -11.99 17.47
N GLY A 98 1.28 -12.35 18.68
CA GLY A 98 1.99 -12.07 19.94
C GLY A 98 2.05 -10.58 20.33
N MET A 99 1.21 -9.74 19.73
CA MET A 99 1.14 -8.30 19.93
C MET A 99 0.19 -7.91 21.07
N GLN A 100 0.51 -6.83 21.77
CA GLN A 100 -0.42 -6.22 22.72
C GLN A 100 -1.65 -5.69 21.98
N SER A 101 -2.84 -5.88 22.58
CA SER A 101 -4.08 -5.34 22.02
C SER A 101 -4.06 -3.80 22.10
N PRO A 102 -4.24 -3.10 20.97
CA PRO A 102 -4.25 -1.65 20.97
C PRO A 102 -5.50 -1.12 21.66
N THR A 103 -5.38 0.06 22.24
CA THR A 103 -6.49 0.87 22.74
C THR A 103 -7.35 1.38 21.59
N VAL A 104 -8.55 1.86 21.92
CA VAL A 104 -9.45 2.47 20.93
C VAL A 104 -8.82 3.71 20.29
N SER A 105 -8.09 4.53 21.06
CA SER A 105 -7.42 5.71 20.51
C SER A 105 -6.35 5.33 19.47
N GLU A 106 -5.59 4.27 19.74
CA GLU A 106 -4.56 3.75 18.82
C GLU A 106 -5.17 3.20 17.54
N ILE A 107 -6.28 2.43 17.63
CA ILE A 107 -6.93 1.90 16.42
C ILE A 107 -7.55 3.00 15.57
N MET A 108 -8.11 4.03 16.20
CA MET A 108 -8.64 5.20 15.49
C MET A 108 -7.52 5.99 14.81
N ALA A 109 -6.34 6.09 15.45
CA ALA A 109 -5.17 6.70 14.82
C ALA A 109 -4.68 5.90 13.61
N VAL A 110 -4.66 4.56 13.69
CA VAL A 110 -4.35 3.66 12.55
C VAL A 110 -5.34 3.88 11.42
N CYS A 111 -6.65 3.85 11.71
CA CYS A 111 -7.70 4.08 10.72
C CYS A 111 -7.57 5.45 10.03
N SER A 112 -7.26 6.50 10.81
CA SER A 112 -7.06 7.86 10.30
C SER A 112 -5.85 7.95 9.36
N ARG A 113 -4.71 7.36 9.74
CA ARG A 113 -3.50 7.36 8.89
C ARG A 113 -3.73 6.62 7.58
N LEU A 114 -4.34 5.43 7.63
CA LEU A 114 -4.68 4.67 6.42
C LEU A 114 -5.69 5.39 5.52
N GLY A 115 -6.65 6.11 6.12
CA GLY A 115 -7.59 6.97 5.39
C GLY A 115 -6.89 8.17 4.74
N ALA A 116 -5.96 8.82 5.45
CA ALA A 116 -5.15 9.93 4.92
C ALA A 116 -4.28 9.49 3.74
N CYS A 117 -3.75 8.26 3.78
CA CYS A 117 -3.02 7.63 2.67
C CYS A 117 -3.93 7.15 1.52
N ARG A 118 -5.25 7.37 1.60
CA ARG A 118 -6.24 6.90 0.60
C ARG A 118 -6.19 5.39 0.37
N LEU A 119 -5.75 4.62 1.35
CA LEU A 119 -5.90 3.16 1.36
C LEU A 119 -7.31 2.77 1.80
N LEU A 120 -7.93 3.61 2.64
CA LEU A 120 -9.30 3.46 3.12
C LEU A 120 -10.17 4.64 2.69
N LEU A 121 -11.43 4.35 2.40
CA LEU A 121 -12.52 5.32 2.39
C LEU A 121 -13.21 5.26 3.73
N VAL A 122 -13.15 6.37 4.46
CA VAL A 122 -13.64 6.47 5.84
C VAL A 122 -14.74 7.53 5.88
N GLU A 123 -15.88 7.20 6.50
CA GLU A 123 -16.98 8.17 6.63
C GLU A 123 -16.61 9.35 7.54
N SER A 124 -16.92 10.58 7.12
CA SER A 124 -16.77 11.79 7.93
C SER A 124 -17.89 11.89 8.98
N SER A 125 -17.89 11.02 9.99
CA SER A 125 -18.94 10.99 11.02
C SER A 125 -18.36 11.16 12.43
N ASN A 126 -19.08 11.88 13.29
CA ASN A 126 -18.78 11.94 14.74
C ASN A 126 -19.05 10.61 15.47
N LYS A 127 -19.48 9.57 14.75
CA LYS A 127 -19.77 8.24 15.26
C LYS A 127 -18.49 7.42 15.44
N TYR A 128 -17.55 7.90 16.25
CA TYR A 128 -16.26 7.28 16.63
C TYR A 128 -16.05 5.83 16.14
N LEU A 129 -16.47 4.82 16.92
CA LEU A 129 -16.33 3.40 16.58
C LEU A 129 -17.35 2.84 15.57
N HIS A 130 -18.48 3.52 15.38
CA HIS A 130 -19.53 3.10 14.45
C HIS A 130 -19.38 3.68 13.04
N MET A 131 -18.30 4.44 12.81
CA MET A 131 -17.89 4.94 11.51
C MET A 131 -17.64 3.78 10.57
N ARG A 132 -18.11 3.90 9.32
CA ARG A 132 -17.93 2.85 8.32
C ARG A 132 -16.65 3.09 7.53
N VAL A 133 -15.99 1.98 7.18
CA VAL A 133 -14.76 1.93 6.43
C VAL A 133 -14.89 0.99 5.25
N ARG A 134 -14.28 1.39 4.12
CA ARG A 134 -14.13 0.59 2.91
C ARG A 134 -12.69 0.64 2.41
N LEU A 135 -12.26 -0.38 1.69
CA LEU A 135 -10.98 -0.35 0.99
C LEU A 135 -11.12 0.54 -0.26
N ASN A 136 -10.14 1.40 -0.51
CA ASN A 136 -10.03 2.19 -1.74
C ASN A 136 -9.20 1.50 -2.83
N ILE A 137 -8.76 0.28 -2.55
CA ILE A 137 -7.90 -0.56 -3.38
C ILE A 137 -8.47 -1.97 -3.42
N SER A 138 -8.12 -2.76 -4.42
CA SER A 138 -8.68 -4.11 -4.56
C SER A 138 -8.26 -5.00 -3.38
N GLN A 139 -9.14 -5.93 -2.99
CA GLN A 139 -8.81 -6.89 -1.94
C GLN A 139 -7.61 -7.75 -2.34
N ASP A 140 -7.46 -8.06 -3.64
CA ASP A 140 -6.34 -8.83 -4.18
C ASP A 140 -5.01 -8.09 -4.06
N ASP A 141 -4.97 -6.78 -4.32
CA ASP A 141 -3.76 -5.98 -4.15
C ASP A 141 -3.35 -5.89 -2.68
N VAL A 142 -4.32 -5.77 -1.77
CA VAL A 142 -4.06 -5.79 -0.32
C VAL A 142 -3.48 -7.14 0.09
N MET A 143 -4.09 -8.24 -0.38
CA MET A 143 -3.59 -9.59 -0.09
C MET A 143 -2.20 -9.82 -0.68
N TYR A 144 -1.95 -9.35 -1.90
CA TYR A 144 -0.66 -9.45 -2.56
C TYR A 144 0.41 -8.66 -1.81
N ALA A 145 0.10 -7.44 -1.36
CA ALA A 145 1.04 -6.60 -0.63
C ALA A 145 1.33 -7.09 0.80
N LEU A 146 0.41 -7.85 1.41
CA LEU A 146 0.52 -8.39 2.77
C LEU A 146 1.01 -9.84 2.84
N LYS A 147 1.26 -10.50 1.71
CA LYS A 147 1.94 -11.80 1.72
C LYS A 147 3.40 -11.58 2.12
N ASP A 148 3.84 -12.35 3.11
CA ASP A 148 5.26 -12.46 3.43
C ASP A 148 6.00 -13.00 2.19
N GLU A 149 7.15 -12.41 1.86
CA GLU A 149 8.07 -12.96 0.85
C GLU A 149 8.59 -14.35 1.25
#